data_AF-A0AAN9LU44-F1
#
_entry.id   AF-A0AAN9LU44-F1
#
_cell.length_a   1.000
_cell.length_b   1.000
_cell.length_c   1.000
_cell.angle_alpha   90.00
_cell.angle_beta   90.00
_cell.angle_gamma   90.00
#
_symmetry.space_group_name_H-M   'P 1'
#
loop_
_entity.id
_entity.type
_entity.pdbx_description
1 polymer ?
#
loop_
_entity_poly.entity_id
_entity_poly.type
_entity_poly.pdbx_seq_one_letter_code
_entity_poly.pdbx_strand_id
1 'polypeptide(L)'
;MMKVVVENLMGTLFYIEVSNDGTVEDLKREIEAQEKLPADRLVFILDTDERPLISKEEEKMSLLDSGIHDGSHIYLFFTPVDDDSTENFRFCPDFYLF
;
A
#
# COMPACT_ATOMS: atom_id res chain seq x y z
N MET A 1 -10.59 -11.22 10.87
CA MET A 1 -9.88 -11.32 9.60
C MET A 1 -10.53 -10.33 8.66
N MET A 2 -9.73 -9.41 8.12
CA MET A 2 -10.13 -8.50 7.06
C MET A 2 -9.45 -8.92 5.77
N LYS A 3 -10.07 -8.59 4.65
CA LYS A 3 -9.61 -8.92 3.32
C LYS A 3 -9.43 -7.65 2.50
N VAL A 4 -8.21 -7.39 2.08
CA VAL A 4 -7.85 -6.21 1.27
C VAL A 4 -7.69 -6.62 -0.18
N VAL A 5 -8.17 -5.79 -1.10
CA VAL A 5 -7.94 -5.94 -2.54
C VAL A 5 -6.72 -5.12 -2.91
N VAL A 6 -5.72 -5.75 -3.51
CA VAL A 6 -4.48 -5.11 -3.94
C VAL A 6 -4.36 -5.18 -5.45
N GLU A 7 -4.16 -4.04 -6.10
CA GLU A 7 -3.84 -3.93 -7.52
C GLU A 7 -2.35 -3.64 -7.71
N ASN A 8 -1.65 -4.48 -8.46
CA ASN A 8 -0.24 -4.21 -8.80
C ASN A 8 -0.09 -3.40 -10.09
N LEU A 9 1.15 -3.01 -10.40
CA LEU A 9 1.53 -2.27 -11.62
C LEU A 9 1.14 -2.94 -12.95
N MET A 10 0.83 -4.25 -12.95
CA MET A 10 0.37 -4.96 -14.13
C MET A 10 -1.15 -4.89 -14.31
N GLY A 11 -1.87 -4.22 -13.40
CA GLY A 11 -3.33 -4.21 -13.32
C GLY A 11 -3.90 -5.54 -12.80
N THR A 12 -3.07 -6.38 -12.17
CA THR A 12 -3.52 -7.65 -11.59
C THR A 12 -4.03 -7.41 -10.17
N LEU A 13 -5.24 -7.91 -9.91
CA LEU A 13 -5.89 -7.88 -8.61
C LEU A 13 -5.65 -9.18 -7.85
N PHE A 14 -5.26 -9.06 -6.58
CA PHE A 14 -5.16 -10.17 -5.65
C PHE A 14 -5.69 -9.76 -4.28
N TYR A 15 -5.96 -10.76 -3.44
CA TYR A 15 -6.46 -10.54 -2.10
C TYR A 15 -5.41 -10.88 -1.07
N ILE A 16 -5.39 -10.10 0.00
CA ILE A 16 -4.57 -10.34 1.19
C ILE A 16 -5.48 -10.40 2.40
N GLU A 17 -5.35 -11.47 3.19
CA GLU A 17 -6.03 -11.61 4.47
C GLU A 17 -5.09 -11.15 5.59
N VAL A 18 -5.57 -10.26 6.45
CA VAL A 18 -4.82 -9.74 7.59
C VAL A 18 -5.72 -9.65 8.81
N SER A 19 -5.13 -9.56 10.00
CA SER A 19 -5.92 -9.45 11.23
C SER A 19 -6.70 -8.14 11.27
N ASN A 20 -7.85 -8.12 11.97
CA ASN A 20 -8.69 -6.93 12.10
C ASN A 20 -8.01 -5.79 12.87
N ASP A 21 -7.06 -6.15 13.73
CA ASP A 21 -6.18 -5.28 14.51
C ASP A 21 -4.78 -5.18 13.90
N GLY A 22 -4.61 -5.67 12.66
CA GLY A 22 -3.33 -5.65 11.95
C GLY A 22 -2.86 -4.25 11.60
N THR A 23 -1.57 -4.14 11.38
CA THR A 23 -0.89 -2.90 10.97
C THR A 23 -0.60 -2.89 9.48
N VAL A 24 -0.20 -1.73 8.95
CA VAL A 24 0.29 -1.62 7.57
C VAL A 24 1.54 -2.49 7.37
N GLU A 25 2.42 -2.59 8.37
CA GLU A 25 3.58 -3.50 8.36
C GLU A 25 3.15 -4.97 8.19
N ASP A 26 2.11 -5.40 8.90
CA ASP A 26 1.58 -6.75 8.75
C ASP A 26 1.08 -7.00 7.33
N LEU A 27 0.34 -6.04 6.75
CA LEU A 27 -0.12 -6.12 5.36
C LEU A 27 1.05 -6.25 4.37
N LYS A 28 2.13 -5.47 4.54
CA LYS A 28 3.34 -5.60 3.70
C LYS A 28 3.98 -6.98 3.82
N ARG A 29 4.05 -7.53 5.03
CA ARG A 29 4.61 -8.85 5.30
C ARG A 29 3.79 -9.96 4.66
N GLU A 30 2.46 -9.87 4.72
CA GLU A 30 1.58 -10.84 4.05
C GLU A 30 1.73 -10.78 2.51
N ILE A 31 1.87 -9.58 1.93
CA ILE A 31 2.15 -9.41 0.50
C ILE A 31 3.52 -9.99 0.13
N GLU A 32 4.55 -9.75 0.93
CA GLU A 32 5.87 -10.33 0.72
C GLU A 32 5.81 -11.86 0.77
N ALA A 33 5.10 -12.44 1.73
CA ALA A 33 4.96 -13.88 1.86
C ALA A 33 4.21 -14.51 0.66
N GLN A 34 3.13 -13.86 0.21
CA GLN A 34 2.26 -14.38 -0.85
C GLN A 34 2.85 -14.17 -2.25
N GLU A 35 3.24 -12.93 -2.56
CA GLU A 35 3.65 -12.51 -3.90
C GLU A 35 5.18 -12.53 -4.08
N LYS A 36 5.95 -12.76 -3.01
CA LYS A 36 7.43 -12.77 -3.02
C LYS A 36 8.03 -11.43 -3.45
N LEU A 37 7.41 -10.35 -2.98
CA LEU A 37 7.79 -8.97 -3.29
C LEU A 37 8.55 -8.35 -2.10
N PRO A 38 9.54 -7.47 -2.36
CA PRO A 38 10.34 -6.85 -1.30
C PRO A 38 9.50 -5.86 -0.47
N ALA A 39 9.16 -6.23 0.78
CA ALA A 39 8.30 -5.45 1.67
C ALA A 39 8.80 -4.03 1.91
N ASP A 40 10.12 -3.86 2.04
CA ASP A 40 10.80 -2.59 2.32
C ASP A 40 10.62 -1.53 1.22
N ARG A 41 10.25 -1.98 0.02
CA ARG A 41 10.05 -1.12 -1.15
C ARG A 41 8.59 -0.89 -1.48
N LEU A 42 7.64 -1.55 -0.80
CA LEU A 42 6.22 -1.41 -1.10
C LEU A 42 5.72 -0.03 -0.67
N VAL A 43 5.01 0.62 -1.60
CA VAL A 43 4.26 1.86 -1.39
C VAL A 43 2.80 1.58 -1.70
N PHE A 44 1.91 2.01 -0.81
CA PHE A 44 0.48 1.85 -0.99
C PHE A 44 -0.18 3.18 -1.30
N ILE A 45 -1.08 3.15 -2.27
CA ILE A 45 -2.00 4.23 -2.57
C ILE A 45 -3.42 3.77 -2.28
N LEU A 46 -4.16 4.55 -1.49
CA LEU A 46 -5.55 4.27 -1.17
C LEU A 46 -6.46 4.87 -2.23
N ASP A 47 -7.53 4.16 -2.57
CA ASP A 47 -8.61 4.65 -3.44
C ASP A 47 -9.56 5.63 -2.69
N THR A 48 -9.01 6.48 -1.82
CA THR A 48 -9.77 7.45 -1.01
C THR A 48 -9.25 8.85 -1.25
N ASP A 49 -10.15 9.84 -1.27
CA ASP A 49 -9.83 11.25 -1.57
C ASP A 49 -8.97 11.94 -0.50
N GLU A 50 -8.87 11.38 0.71
CA GLU A 50 -8.35 12.11 1.87
C GLU A 50 -6.86 11.86 2.15
N ARG A 51 -6.32 10.68 1.84
CA ARG A 51 -4.90 10.32 2.06
C ARG A 51 -4.43 9.26 1.07
N PRO A 52 -3.86 9.65 -0.07
CA PRO A 52 -3.52 8.71 -1.12
C PRO A 52 -2.21 7.96 -0.86
N LEU A 53 -1.44 8.21 0.19
CA LEU A 53 -0.12 7.57 0.39
C LEU A 53 0.09 7.20 1.86
N ILE A 54 0.52 5.97 2.10
CA ILE A 54 0.94 5.52 3.44
C ILE A 54 2.46 5.71 3.58
N SER A 55 2.85 6.58 4.51
CA SER A 55 4.26 6.89 4.81
C SER A 55 4.91 5.83 5.71
N LYS A 56 6.25 5.85 5.83
CA LYS A 56 7.01 4.95 6.72
C LYS A 56 6.62 5.10 8.20
N GLU A 57 6.28 6.31 8.61
CA GLU A 57 5.82 6.62 9.97
C GLU A 57 4.43 6.03 10.26
N GLU A 58 3.62 5.81 9.23
CA GLU A 58 2.30 5.17 9.30
C GLU A 58 2.36 3.64 9.20
N GLU A 59 3.55 3.02 9.00
CA GLU A 59 3.67 1.55 8.91
C GLU A 59 3.25 0.84 10.20
N LYS A 60 3.44 1.50 11.35
CA LYS A 60 3.02 1.00 12.67
C LYS A 60 1.56 1.32 13.00
N MET A 61 0.89 2.09 12.15
CA MET A 61 -0.51 2.46 12.34
C MET A 61 -1.39 1.24 12.08
N SER A 62 -2.50 1.15 12.81
CA SER A 62 -3.50 0.14 12.51
C SER A 62 -4.07 0.39 11.12
N LEU A 63 -4.49 -0.67 10.44
CA LEU A 63 -5.08 -0.58 9.11
C LEU A 63 -6.35 0.30 9.13
N LEU A 64 -7.13 0.24 10.20
CA LEU A 64 -8.33 1.07 10.36
C LEU A 64 -7.99 2.56 10.47
N ASP A 65 -6.96 2.89 11.24
CA ASP A 65 -6.53 4.28 11.43
C ASP A 65 -5.87 4.86 10.17
N SER A 66 -5.30 4.01 9.31
CA SER A 66 -4.81 4.42 7.97
C SER A 66 -5.90 4.53 6.91
N GLY A 67 -7.15 4.18 7.24
CA GLY A 67 -8.30 4.23 6.32
C GLY A 67 -8.48 2.97 5.48
N ILE A 68 -7.77 1.88 5.79
CA ILE A 68 -7.96 0.57 5.18
C ILE A 68 -9.02 -0.19 5.99
N HIS A 69 -10.03 -0.69 5.30
CA HIS A 69 -11.13 -1.45 5.84
C HIS A 69 -11.26 -2.80 5.12
N ASP A 70 -12.12 -3.65 5.63
CA ASP A 70 -12.48 -4.89 4.93
C ASP A 70 -13.08 -4.56 3.55
N GLY A 71 -12.50 -5.15 2.50
CA GLY A 71 -12.86 -4.89 1.11
C GLY A 71 -12.24 -3.62 0.49
N SER A 72 -11.40 -2.87 1.21
CA SER A 72 -10.70 -1.71 0.64
C SER A 72 -9.84 -2.10 -0.56
N HIS A 73 -9.81 -1.20 -1.55
CA HIS A 73 -8.96 -1.29 -2.71
C HIS A 73 -7.73 -0.42 -2.55
N ILE A 74 -6.55 -1.02 -2.72
CA ILE A 74 -5.27 -0.32 -2.64
C ILE A 74 -4.43 -0.60 -3.88
N TYR A 75 -3.71 0.41 -4.33
CA TYR A 75 -2.75 0.28 -5.42
C TYR A 75 -1.35 0.09 -4.86
N LEU A 76 -0.60 -0.85 -5.43
CA LEU A 76 0.75 -1.21 -5.01
C LEU A 76 1.82 -0.67 -5.98
N PHE A 77 2.76 0.09 -5.43
CA PHE A 77 3.92 0.66 -6.11
C PHE A 77 5.23 0.25 -5.42
N PHE A 78 6.36 0.52 -6.07
CA PHE A 78 7.70 0.27 -5.53
C PHE A 78 8.52 1.55 -5.43
N THR A 79 9.23 1.73 -4.32
CA THR A 79 10.35 2.66 -4.28
C THR A 79 11.54 2.11 -5.09
N PRO A 80 12.28 2.99 -5.79
CA PRO A 80 13.55 2.63 -6.41
C PRO A 80 14.59 2.25 -5.36
N VAL A 81 15.58 1.45 -5.75
CA VAL A 81 16.57 0.80 -4.86
C VAL A 81 17.60 1.79 -4.27
N ASP A 82 17.70 3.01 -4.81
CA ASP A 82 18.88 3.89 -4.66
C ASP A 82 18.58 5.30 -4.12
N ASP A 83 17.50 5.50 -3.34
CA ASP A 83 17.22 6.84 -2.81
C ASP A 83 17.11 6.88 -1.28
N ASP A 84 18.24 7.20 -0.66
CA ASP A 84 18.36 7.69 0.71
C ASP A 84 17.72 9.09 0.88
N SER A 85 17.26 9.73 -0.21
CA SER A 85 16.44 10.93 -0.11
C SER A 85 15.00 10.59 0.30
N THR A 86 14.88 10.46 1.62
CA THR A 86 13.71 10.95 2.34
C THR A 86 13.31 12.30 1.71
N GLU A 87 12.02 12.45 1.40
CA GLU A 87 11.34 13.70 1.01
C GLU A 87 11.09 13.91 -0.50
N ASN A 88 9.83 13.71 -0.90
CA ASN A 88 9.16 14.06 -2.16
C ASN A 88 9.08 12.98 -3.26
N PHE A 89 8.43 11.85 -2.98
CA PHE A 89 7.65 11.20 -4.03
C PHE A 89 6.43 12.09 -4.36
N ARG A 90 6.63 13.10 -5.23
CA ARG A 90 5.50 13.64 -5.99
C ARG A 90 5.12 12.58 -7.02
N PHE A 91 4.28 11.63 -6.61
CA PHE A 91 3.44 10.93 -7.57
C PHE A 91 2.54 11.99 -8.20
N CYS A 92 2.93 12.54 -9.35
CA CYS A 92 2.05 13.39 -10.17
C CYS A 92 0.97 12.47 -10.74
N PRO A 93 -0.30 12.56 -10.28
CA PRO A 93 -1.39 11.80 -10.84
C PRO A 93 -1.95 12.53 -12.08
N ASP A 94 -1.08 13.06 -12.95
CA ASP A 94 -1.47 13.79 -14.16
C ASP A 94 -1.93 12.85 -15.30
N PHE A 95 -2.57 11.71 -14.96
CA PHE A 95 -3.16 10.79 -15.94
C PHE A 95 -4.64 11.11 -16.27
N TYR A 96 -5.18 12.23 -15.81
CA TYR A 96 -6.55 12.68 -16.16
C TYR A 96 -6.65 13.56 -17.42
N LEU A 97 -5.64 13.57 -18.29
CA LEU A 97 -5.68 14.32 -19.55
C LEU A 97 -5.21 13.49 -20.75
N PHE A 98 -5.96 12.45 -21.14
CA PHE A 98 -6.10 12.04 -22.56
C PHE A 98 -7.44 11.32 -22.77
#